data_AF-A0A350X9Y4-F1
#
_entry.id   AF-A0A350X9Y4-F1
#
_cell.length_a   1.000
_cell.length_b   1.000
_cell.length_c   1.000
_cell.angle_alpha   90.00
_cell.angle_beta   90.00
_cell.angle_gamma   90.00
#
_symmetry.space_group_name_H-M   'P 1'
#
loop_
_entity.id
_entity.type
_entity.pdbx_description
1 polymer ?
#
loop_
_entity_poly.entity_id
_entity_poly.type
_entity_poly.pdbx_seq_one_letter_code
_entity_poly.pdbx_strand_id
1 'polypeptide(L)'
;MKARSIRFWVFNGCIWLALFPAQPTAAHIFPDATLPVNSTVTPEGNTLIIQGGTRAGSNLFHSFQQFSLPTGSSAFFNKALDIQKPSPSRI
;
A
#
# COMPACT_ATOMS: atom_id res chain seq x y z
N MET A 1 -4.10 61.11 27.24
CA MET A 1 -3.25 60.10 26.56
C MET A 1 -4.18 59.17 25.80
N LYS A 2 -4.12 59.11 24.46
CA LYS A 2 -5.00 58.26 23.63
C LYS A 2 -4.27 56.96 23.29
N ALA A 3 -4.64 55.85 23.94
CA ALA A 3 -4.11 54.53 23.62
C ALA A 3 -4.73 54.03 22.30
N ARG A 4 -3.90 53.80 21.27
CA ARG A 4 -4.33 53.29 19.96
C ARG A 4 -4.47 51.78 20.02
N SER A 5 -5.68 51.28 19.82
CA SER A 5 -6.03 49.86 19.67
C SER A 5 -5.69 49.37 18.27
N ILE A 6 -4.69 48.49 18.12
CA ILE A 6 -4.25 47.80 16.87
C ILE A 6 -3.18 46.79 17.39
N ARG A 7 -3.25 45.45 17.30
CA ARG A 7 -3.98 44.51 16.43
C ARG A 7 -4.16 43.18 17.18
N PHE A 8 -5.40 42.73 17.40
CA PHE A 8 -5.71 41.40 17.97
C PHE A 8 -5.73 40.29 16.90
N TRP A 9 -5.37 40.61 15.66
CA TRP A 9 -5.71 39.79 14.49
C TRP A 9 -4.61 38.83 14.00
N VAL A 10 -3.49 38.72 14.71
CA VAL A 10 -2.36 37.85 14.28
C VAL A 10 -2.19 36.61 15.17
N PHE A 11 -2.79 36.58 16.37
CA PHE A 11 -2.63 35.44 17.29
C PHE A 11 -3.62 34.29 17.08
N ASN A 12 -4.73 34.51 16.38
CA ASN A 12 -5.74 33.46 16.16
C ASN A 12 -5.41 32.52 14.99
N GLY A 13 -4.59 32.94 14.01
CA GLY A 13 -4.33 32.15 12.80
C GLY A 13 -3.47 30.91 13.02
N CYS A 14 -2.44 30.99 13.88
CA CYS A 14 -1.47 29.91 14.05
C CYS A 14 -1.99 28.73 14.89
N ILE A 15 -2.94 28.97 15.80
CA ILE A 15 -3.50 27.93 16.68
C ILE A 15 -4.53 27.06 15.93
N TRP A 16 -5.21 27.60 14.92
CA TRP A 16 -6.16 26.83 14.09
C TRP A 16 -5.50 25.90 13.06
N LEU A 17 -4.24 26.14 12.68
CA LEU A 17 -3.49 25.28 11.76
C LEU A 17 -2.87 24.04 12.45
N ALA A 18 -2.80 24.01 13.78
CA ALA A 18 -2.11 22.96 14.53
C ALA A 18 -2.97 21.73 14.84
N LEU A 19 -4.25 21.72 14.46
CA LEU A 19 -5.22 20.67 14.81
C LEU A 19 -5.80 19.96 13.58
N PHE A 20 -4.96 19.58 12.62
CA PHE A 20 -5.37 18.59 11.61
C PHE A 20 -5.00 17.19 12.11
N PRO A 21 -5.97 16.37 12.58
CA PRO A 21 -5.68 14.97 12.86
C PRO A 21 -5.25 14.27 11.58
N ALA A 22 -4.10 13.59 11.62
CA ALA A 22 -3.68 12.72 10.53
C ALA A 22 -4.71 11.59 10.39
N GLN A 23 -5.48 11.59 9.32
CA GLN A 23 -6.41 10.51 9.05
C GLN A 23 -5.62 9.28 8.58
N PRO A 24 -5.89 8.08 9.12
CA PRO A 24 -5.30 6.86 8.60
C PRO A 24 -5.74 6.69 7.14
N THR A 25 -4.78 6.59 6.23
CA THR A 25 -5.08 6.30 4.83
C THR A 25 -5.56 4.86 4.69
N ALA A 26 -6.60 4.64 3.89
CA ALA A 26 -7.04 3.30 3.53
C ALA A 26 -5.99 2.68 2.61
N ALA A 27 -5.17 1.79 3.15
CA ALA A 27 -4.20 1.06 2.36
C ALA A 27 -4.92 -0.04 1.59
N HIS A 28 -4.93 0.09 0.26
CA HIS A 28 -5.54 -0.87 -0.66
C HIS A 28 -4.51 -1.34 -1.70
N ILE A 29 -4.63 -2.61 -2.08
CA ILE A 29 -3.89 -3.17 -3.21
C ILE A 29 -4.82 -3.18 -4.41
N PHE A 30 -4.49 -2.39 -5.44
CA PHE A 30 -5.22 -2.37 -6.69
C PHE A 30 -4.45 -3.17 -7.73
N PRO A 31 -4.90 -4.38 -8.10
CA PRO A 31 -4.33 -5.11 -9.22
C PRO A 31 -4.56 -4.32 -10.50
N ASP A 32 -3.62 -4.40 -11.43
CA ASP A 32 -3.82 -3.90 -12.79
C ASP A 32 -4.17 -5.05 -13.75
N ALA A 33 -4.46 -4.69 -15.00
CA ALA A 33 -4.79 -5.62 -16.07
C ALA A 33 -3.71 -5.68 -17.17
N THR A 34 -2.44 -5.40 -16.81
CA THR A 34 -1.34 -5.32 -17.78
C THR A 34 -0.69 -6.66 -18.10
N LEU A 35 -1.00 -7.69 -17.30
CA LEU A 35 -0.46 -9.03 -17.44
C LEU A 35 -1.46 -9.97 -18.16
N PRO A 36 -0.99 -10.94 -18.96
CA PRO A 36 -1.85 -11.97 -19.57
C PRO A 36 -2.76 -12.69 -18.56
N VAL A 37 -2.23 -12.95 -17.37
CA VAL A 37 -2.96 -13.44 -16.20
C VAL A 37 -2.70 -12.45 -15.06
N ASN A 38 -3.78 -11.80 -14.60
CA ASN A 38 -3.72 -10.74 -13.61
C ASN A 38 -3.55 -11.26 -12.19
N SER A 39 -3.05 -10.40 -11.31
CA SER A 39 -3.03 -10.65 -9.87
C SER A 39 -4.44 -10.55 -9.29
N THR A 40 -4.77 -11.41 -8.32
CA THR A 40 -6.00 -11.32 -7.53
C THR A 40 -5.62 -11.16 -6.06
N VAL A 41 -6.33 -10.30 -5.33
CA VAL A 41 -6.09 -10.02 -3.91
C VAL A 41 -7.34 -10.40 -3.12
N THR A 42 -7.18 -11.30 -2.16
CA THR A 42 -8.26 -11.74 -1.27
C THR A 42 -7.88 -11.46 0.18
N PRO A 43 -8.64 -10.66 0.92
CA PRO A 43 -8.38 -10.43 2.34
C PRO A 43 -8.78 -11.65 3.18
N GLU A 44 -7.90 -12.06 4.08
CA GLU A 44 -8.08 -13.13 5.06
C GLU A 44 -7.57 -12.67 6.43
N GLY A 45 -8.47 -12.08 7.23
CA GLY A 45 -8.11 -11.43 8.50
C GLY A 45 -7.14 -10.25 8.28
N ASN A 46 -5.99 -10.29 8.96
CA ASN A 46 -4.92 -9.30 8.79
C ASN A 46 -3.97 -9.62 7.61
N THR A 47 -4.22 -10.68 6.85
CA THR A 47 -3.38 -11.07 5.72
C THR A 47 -4.10 -10.85 4.40
N LEU A 48 -3.41 -10.25 3.44
CA LEU A 48 -3.86 -10.12 2.05
C LEU A 48 -3.23 -11.25 1.24
N ILE A 49 -4.05 -12.19 0.78
CA ILE A 49 -3.63 -13.31 -0.05
C ILE A 49 -3.59 -12.86 -1.51
N ILE A 50 -2.41 -12.85 -2.09
CA ILE A 50 -2.14 -12.46 -3.47
C ILE A 50 -1.93 -13.74 -4.29
N GLN A 51 -2.78 -13.94 -5.30
CA GLN A 51 -2.78 -15.11 -6.17
C GLN A 51 -2.85 -14.71 -7.65
N GLY A 52 -2.87 -15.69 -8.55
CA GLY A 52 -2.84 -15.46 -10.00
C GLY A 52 -1.45 -15.01 -10.46
N GLY A 53 -1.41 -14.02 -11.34
CA GLY A 53 -0.17 -13.52 -11.94
C GLY A 53 0.27 -14.30 -13.17
N THR A 54 1.22 -13.72 -13.91
CA THR A 54 1.71 -14.28 -15.18
C THR A 54 3.05 -14.96 -14.99
N ARG A 55 3.16 -16.18 -15.49
CA ARG A 55 4.43 -16.91 -15.52
C ARG A 55 5.23 -16.57 -16.78
N ALA A 56 6.51 -16.28 -16.60
CA ALA A 56 7.48 -16.27 -17.70
C ALA A 56 8.71 -17.07 -17.29
N GLY A 57 8.88 -18.25 -17.89
CA GLY A 57 9.93 -19.21 -17.52
C GLY A 57 9.76 -19.72 -16.08
N SER A 58 10.80 -19.54 -15.27
CA SER A 58 10.85 -19.92 -13.85
C SER A 58 10.32 -18.84 -12.90
N ASN A 59 9.87 -17.69 -13.43
CA ASN A 59 9.39 -16.57 -12.61
C ASN A 59 7.87 -16.43 -12.70
N LEU A 60 7.26 -16.02 -11.60
CA LEU A 60 5.86 -15.60 -11.52
C LEU A 60 5.83 -14.10 -11.23
N PHE A 61 5.16 -13.36 -12.10
CA PHE A 61 5.03 -11.91 -12.03
C PHE A 61 3.63 -11.55 -11.55
N HIS A 62 3.59 -10.60 -10.62
CA HIS A 62 2.38 -9.94 -10.16
C HIS A 62 2.48 -8.47 -10.51
N SER A 63 1.40 -7.89 -11.04
CA SER A 63 1.33 -6.46 -11.36
C SER A 63 0.20 -5.78 -10.61
N PHE A 64 0.46 -4.55 -10.17
CA PHE A 64 -0.44 -3.73 -9.37
C PHE A 64 -0.30 -2.27 -9.79
N GLN A 65 -1.42 -1.58 -9.93
CA GLN A 65 -1.42 -0.14 -10.11
C GLN A 65 -1.00 0.57 -8.82
N GLN A 66 -1.45 0.05 -7.68
CA GLN A 66 -1.09 0.54 -6.35
C GLN A 66 -0.90 -0.64 -5.41
N PHE A 67 0.15 -0.57 -4.60
CA PHE A 67 0.44 -1.56 -3.58
C PHE A 67 0.68 -0.84 -2.25
N SER A 68 -0.26 -1.00 -1.32
CA SER A 68 -0.17 -0.45 0.04
C SER A 68 -0.75 -1.44 1.03
N LEU A 69 -0.09 -1.58 2.19
CA LEU A 69 -0.52 -2.45 3.28
C LEU A 69 -0.95 -1.62 4.49
N PRO A 70 -2.13 -1.88 5.07
CA PRO A 70 -2.50 -1.29 6.35
C PRO A 70 -1.47 -1.62 7.42
N THR A 71 -1.26 -0.70 8.37
CA THR A 71 -0.42 -0.98 9.54
C THR A 71 -0.92 -2.23 10.26
N GLY A 72 -0.03 -3.17 10.55
CA GLY A 72 -0.39 -4.44 11.21
C GLY A 72 -1.02 -5.49 10.28
N SER A 73 -1.00 -5.26 8.96
CA SER A 73 -1.36 -6.27 7.96
C SER A 73 -0.12 -6.91 7.32
N SER A 74 -0.32 -8.03 6.63
CA SER A 74 0.73 -8.74 5.88
C SER A 74 0.23 -9.11 4.48
N ALA A 75 1.12 -9.20 3.50
CA ALA A 75 0.81 -9.76 2.18
C ALA A 75 1.44 -11.15 2.04
N PHE A 76 0.65 -12.11 1.56
CA PHE A 76 1.13 -13.45 1.24
C PHE A 76 1.02 -13.69 -0.27
N PHE A 77 2.16 -13.91 -0.92
CA PHE A 77 2.22 -14.22 -2.35
C PHE A 77 2.19 -15.73 -2.56
N ASN A 78 1.08 -16.24 -3.09
CA ASN A 78 0.92 -17.64 -3.41
C ASN A 78 1.70 -17.97 -4.69
N LYS A 79 2.83 -18.66 -4.54
CA LYS A 79 3.50 -19.33 -5.64
C LYS A 79 2.70 -20.58 -5.97
N ALA A 80 1.79 -20.49 -6.95
CA ALA A 80 1.07 -21.65 -7.48
C ALA A 80 2.05 -22.85 -7.61
N LEU A 81 1.57 -24.08 -7.35
CA LEU A 81 2.34 -25.30 -7.03
C LEU A 81 3.54 -25.69 -7.94
N ASP A 82 3.83 -24.94 -9.00
CA ASP A 82 4.78 -25.29 -10.06
C ASP A 82 5.96 -24.31 -10.26
N ILE A 83 6.22 -23.38 -9.32
CA ILE A 83 7.52 -22.68 -9.30
C ILE A 83 8.55 -23.59 -8.64
N GLN A 84 8.98 -24.61 -9.40
CA GLN A 84 10.04 -25.54 -8.99
C GLN A 84 11.31 -24.74 -8.69
N LYS A 85 11.79 -24.81 -7.44
CA LYS A 85 13.10 -24.28 -7.05
C LYS A 85 14.15 -24.93 -7.95
N PRO A 86 15.08 -24.19 -8.57
CA PRO A 86 16.09 -24.80 -9.41
C PRO A 86 16.85 -25.85 -8.58
N SER A 87 16.86 -27.09 -9.07
CA SER A 87 17.62 -28.18 -8.48
C SER A 87 19.07 -27.72 -8.33
N PRO A 88 19.74 -27.93 -7.18
CA PRO A 88 21.15 -27.58 -7.06
C PRO A 88 21.91 -28.35 -8.14
N SER A 89 22.56 -27.61 -9.05
CA SER A 89 23.44 -28.19 -10.05
C SER A 89 24.56 -28.93 -9.32
N ARG A 90 24.53 -30.24 -9.36
CA ARG A 90 25.58 -31.09 -8.82
C ARG A 90 26.81 -30.94 -9.73
N ILE A 91 27.74 -30.09 -9.30
CA ILE A 91 29.16 -30.15 -9.69
C ILE A 91 29.90 -31.08 -8.75
#